data_AF-A0AAV1UEC8-F1
#
_entry.id   AF-A0AAV1UEC8-F1
#
_cell.length_a   1.000
_cell.length_b   1.000
_cell.length_c   1.000
_cell.angle_alpha   90.00
_cell.angle_beta   90.00
_cell.angle_gamma   90.00
#
_symmetry.space_group_name_H-M   'P 1'
#
loop_
_entity.id
_entity.type
_entity.pdbx_description
1 polymer ?
#
loop_
_entity_poly.entity_id
_entity_poly.type
_entity_poly.pdbx_seq_one_letter_code
_entity_poly.pdbx_strand_id
1 'polypeptide(L)' 'MEAMFASASHVGRELLGLRELMREIGFQVEAPMSILMDNQAAIRQLETEGRMSSVKHVDVRMKFLCDYARKDIVE' A
#
# COMPACT_ATOMS: atom_id res chain seq x y z
N MET A 1 -4.79 4.23 15.74
CA MET A 1 -5.29 3.81 14.41
C MET A 1 -4.54 4.55 13.31
N GLU A 2 -4.51 5.89 13.32
CA GLU A 2 -3.80 6.69 12.30
C GLU A 2 -2.29 6.41 12.18
N ALA A 3 -1.53 6.32 13.28
CA ALA A 3 -0.08 6.06 13.24
C ALA A 3 0.28 4.74 12.55
N MET A 4 -0.56 3.72 12.75
CA MET A 4 -0.46 2.40 12.15
C MET A 4 -0.65 2.45 10.63
N PHE A 5 -1.58 3.27 10.13
CA PHE A 5 -1.78 3.49 8.69
C PHE A 5 -0.73 4.40 8.07
N ALA A 6 -0.24 5.37 8.84
CA ALA A 6 0.88 6.19 8.43
C ALA A 6 2.12 5.34 8.14
N SER A 7 2.41 4.32 8.96
CA SER A 7 3.50 3.38 8.72
C SER A 7 3.30 2.54 7.44
N ALA A 8 2.12 1.94 7.25
CA ALA A 8 1.81 1.14 6.05
C ALA A 8 1.94 1.97 4.76
N SER A 9 1.36 3.17 4.76
CA SER A 9 1.46 4.07 3.62
C SER A 9 2.88 4.55 3.37
N HIS A 10 3.65 4.82 4.43
CA HIS A 10 5.04 5.24 4.30
C HIS A 10 5.86 4.14 3.62
N VAL A 11 5.76 2.90 4.10
CA VAL A 11 6.47 1.75 3.49
C VAL A 11 6.01 1.50 2.06
N GLY A 12 4.70 1.55 1.79
CA GLY A 12 4.18 1.39 0.43
C GLY A 12 4.69 2.47 -0.53
N ARG A 13 4.81 3.72 -0.07
CA ARG A 13 5.38 4.81 -0.88
C ARG A 13 6.85 4.56 -1.21
N GLU A 14 7.65 4.16 -0.22
CA GLU A 14 9.07 3.86 -0.42
C GLU A 14 9.27 2.68 -1.38
N LEU A 15 8.46 1.63 -1.22
CA LEU A 15 8.50 0.46 -2.10
C LEU A 15 8.17 0.81 -3.56
N LEU A 16 7.17 1.65 -3.79
CA LEU A 16 6.83 2.14 -5.13
C LEU A 16 7.93 3.03 -5.72
N GLY A 17 8.53 3.90 -4.89
CA GLY A 17 9.68 4.70 -5.31
C GLY A 17 10.86 3.83 -5.74
N LEU A 18 11.15 2.77 -4.96
CA LEU A 18 12.19 1.81 -5.28
C LEU A 18 11.86 1.03 -6.57
N ARG A 19 10.60 0.61 -6.75
CA ARG A 19 10.15 -0.06 -7.98
C ARG A 19 10.40 0.80 -9.22
N GLU A 20 10.02 2.07 -9.19
CA GLU A 20 10.23 2.95 -10.34
C GLU A 20 11.72 3.19 -10.59
N LEU A 21 12.52 3.41 -9.54
CA LEU A 21 13.97 3.52 -9.66
C LEU A 21 14.60 2.27 -10.29
N MET A 22 14.22 1.09 -9.84
CA MET A 22 14.72 -0.19 -10.38
C MET A 22 14.34 -0.36 -11.85
N ARG A 23 13.13 0.03 -12.24
CA ARG A 23 12.68 0.01 -13.65
C ARG A 23 13.43 1.02 -14.51
N GLU A 24 13.72 2.22 -13.99
CA GLU A 24 14.47 3.25 -14.70
C GLU A 24 15.91 2.80 -15.02
N ILE A 25 16.55 2.05 -14.12
CA ILE A 25 17.90 1.51 -14.33
C ILE A 25 17.89 0.17 -15.08
N GLY A 26 16.73 -0.30 -15.57
CA GLY A 26 16.59 -1.44 -16.47
C GLY A 26 16.32 -2.79 -15.81
N PHE A 27 16.06 -2.84 -14.50
CA PHE A 27 15.65 -4.09 -13.85
C PHE A 27 14.15 -4.36 -14.04
N GLN A 28 13.83 -5.64 -14.17
CA GLN A 28 12.44 -6.10 -14.06
C GLN A 28 12.11 -6.28 -12.58
N VAL A 29 11.01 -5.67 -12.14
CA VAL A 29 10.48 -5.82 -10.79
C VAL A 29 9.21 -6.64 -10.88
N GLU A 30 9.20 -7.78 -10.20
CA GLU A 30 8.03 -8.65 -10.12
C GLU A 30 6.92 -8.00 -9.29
N ALA A 31 5.68 -8.25 -9.69
CA ALA A 31 4.48 -7.77 -9.01
C ALA A 31 3.49 -8.95 -8.82
N PRO A 32 2.71 -8.98 -7.73
CA PRO A 32 2.68 -7.99 -6.66
C PRO A 32 3.95 -8.01 -5.77
N MET A 33 4.31 -6.86 -5.22
CA MET A 33 5.41 -6.74 -4.27
C MET A 33 4.88 -6.87 -2.83
N SER A 34 5.38 -7.85 -2.09
CA SER A 34 4.88 -8.10 -0.73
C SER A 34 5.40 -7.08 0.29
N ILE A 35 4.48 -6.49 1.06
CA ILE A 35 4.77 -5.61 2.19
C ILE A 35 4.56 -6.40 3.49
N LEU A 36 5.67 -6.77 4.14
CA LEU A 36 5.59 -7.43 5.45
C LEU A 36 5.27 -6.41 6.54
N MET A 37 4.09 -6.55 7.15
CA MET A 37 3.65 -5.70 8.25
C MET A 37 3.18 -6.57 9.43
N ASP A 38 3.59 -6.23 10.65
CA ASP A 38 3.14 -6.92 11.87
C ASP A 38 1.76 -6.43 12.35
N ASN A 39 1.29 -5.33 11.78
CA ASN A 39 0.05 -4.68 12.15
C ASN A 39 -1.17 -5.35 11.50
N GLN A 40 -1.66 -6.40 12.15
CA GLN A 40 -2.84 -7.17 11.72
C GLN A 40 -4.10 -6.31 11.50
N ALA A 41 -4.24 -5.17 12.19
CA ALA A 41 -5.38 -4.28 11.98
C ALA A 41 -5.30 -3.57 10.61
N ALA A 42 -4.10 -3.20 10.15
CA ALA A 42 -3.92 -2.63 8.82
C ALA A 42 -4.12 -3.66 7.71
N ILE A 43 -3.60 -4.88 7.89
CA ILE A 43 -3.81 -6.00 6.96
C ILE A 43 -5.30 -6.27 6.76
N ARG A 44 -6.04 -6.46 7.85
CA ARG A 44 -7.49 -6.73 7.79
C ARG A 44 -8.26 -5.60 7.13
N GLN A 45 -7.84 -4.34 7.31
CA GLN A 45 -8.48 -3.23 6.64
C GLN A 45 -8.21 -3.22 5.14
N LEU A 46 -6.98 -3.47 4.70
CA LEU A 46 -6.63 -3.62 3.29
C LEU A 46 -7.47 -4.70 2.60
N GLU A 47 -7.67 -5.85 3.28
CA GLU A 47 -8.51 -6.97 2.81
C GLU A 47 -10.01 -6.62 2.77
N THR A 48 -10.49 -5.82 3.73
CA THR A 48 -11.92 -5.48 3.89
C THR A 48 -12.34 -4.28 3.02
N GLU A 49 -11.39 -3.57 2.40
CA GLU A 49 -11.56 -2.21 1.91
C GLU A 49 -12.37 -2.00 0.63
N GLY A 50 -13.04 -3.02 0.10
CA GLY A 50 -14.13 -2.84 -0.88
C GLY A 50 -15.24 -1.87 -0.41
N ARG A 51 -15.26 -1.49 0.88
CA ARG A 51 -16.31 -0.69 1.54
C ARG A 51 -15.89 0.69 2.11
N MET A 52 -14.65 1.16 1.91
CA MET A 52 -14.18 2.42 2.54
C MET A 52 -14.62 3.73 1.86
N SER A 53 -15.57 3.70 0.94
CA SER A 53 -16.10 4.92 0.30
C SER A 53 -16.77 5.90 1.27
N SER A 54 -17.09 5.51 2.52
CA SER A 54 -17.86 6.35 3.46
C SER A 54 -17.08 6.95 4.64
N VAL A 55 -15.78 6.69 4.81
CA VAL A 55 -15.01 7.24 5.94
C VAL A 55 -14.38 8.57 5.53
N LYS A 56 -14.99 9.68 5.97
CA LYS A 56 -14.63 11.07 5.61
C LYS A 56 -13.20 11.48 6.01
N HIS A 57 -12.53 10.70 6.88
CA HIS A 57 -11.15 10.94 7.34
C HIS A 57 -10.19 9.77 7.04
N VAL A 58 -10.46 8.96 6.02
CA VAL A 58 -9.41 8.07 5.49
C VAL A 58 -8.37 8.93 4.79
N ASP A 59 -7.16 8.92 5.34
CA ASP A 59 -5.98 9.59 4.79
C ASP A 59 -5.83 9.21 3.31
N VAL A 60 -5.63 10.21 2.44
CA VAL A 60 -5.44 10.02 0.99
C VAL A 60 -4.35 8.99 0.71
N ARG A 61 -3.35 8.94 1.59
CA ARG A 61 -2.28 7.95 1.65
C ARG A 61 -2.76 6.49 1.67
N MET A 62 -3.82 6.20 2.42
CA MET A 62 -4.41 4.87 2.49
C MET A 62 -5.13 4.50 1.19
N LYS A 63 -5.88 5.45 0.61
CA LYS A 63 -6.54 5.23 -0.69
C LYS A 63 -5.55 4.85 -1.78
N PHE A 64 -4.35 5.44 -1.77
CA PHE A 64 -3.29 5.06 -2.70
C PHE A 64 -2.85 3.62 -2.48
N LEU A 65 -2.50 3.23 -1.25
CA LEU A 65 -2.04 1.87 -0.96
C LEU A 65 -3.07 0.81 -1.38
N CYS A 66 -4.35 1.06 -1.09
CA CYS A 66 -5.43 0.16 -1.44
C CYS A 66 -5.74 0.13 -2.95
N ASP A 67 -5.57 1.27 -3.65
CA ASP A 67 -5.65 1.30 -5.12
C ASP A 67 -4.52 0.48 -5.77
N TYR A 68 -3.30 0.55 -5.22
CA TYR A 68 -2.18 -0.27 -5.69
C TYR A 68 -2.37 -1.76 -5.40
N ALA A 69 -2.93 -2.10 -4.24
CA ALA A 69 -3.28 -3.48 -3.92
C ALA A 69 -4.36 -4.02 -4.88
N ARG A 70 -5.38 -3.22 -5.19
CA ARG A 70 -6.41 -3.59 -6.19
C ARG A 70 -5.85 -3.74 -7.60
N LYS A 71 -4.75 -3.07 -7.91
CA LYS A 71 -4.05 -3.17 -9.20
C LYS A 71 -3.02 -4.29 -9.23
N ASP A 72 -2.94 -5.12 -8.20
CA ASP A 72 -1.99 -6.23 -8.08
C ASP A 72 -0.52 -5.77 -8.13
N ILE A 73 -0.26 -4.56 -7.63
CA ILE A 73 1.09 -3.97 -7.60
C ILE A 73 1.78 -4.26 -6.25
N VAL A 74 1.00 -4.31 -5.16
CA VAL A 74 1.47 -4.58 -3.79
C VAL A 74 0.50 -5.52 -3.09
N GLU A 75 0.99 -6.33 -2.16
CA GLU A 75 0.17 -7.22 -1.31
C GLU A 75 0.66 -7.24 0.15
#